data_AF-A0A2D5PJA9-F1
#
_entry.id   AF-A0A2D5PJA9-F1
#
_cell.length_a   1.000
_cell.length_b   1.000
_cell.length_c   1.000
_cell.angle_alpha   90.00
_cell.angle_beta   90.00
_cell.angle_gamma   90.00
#
_symmetry.space_group_name_H-M   'P 1'
#
loop_
_entity.id
_entity.type
_entity.pdbx_description
1 polymer ?
#
loop_
_entity_poly.entity_id
_entity_poly.type
_entity_poly.pdbx_seq_one_letter_code
_entity_poly.pdbx_strand_id
1 'polypeptide(L)'
;MQQSQIPVKPAEAEISEKNSRFLAILTPVASEDDIRHIIESLRQAHPKANHVVSASRLAGEIHPQEGFSDDGEPSGTSGMPVLKQLQHAGVVNALLCVVRYFGGTKLGTGGLQRAYSQSARAVLEMAGNSAGLAPYQPQYPARLMCSFQDQSAIRRQLALYNAQVISETFNTEGVILDIEAGKTDLMQIEECVLAEFHTAQIETD
;
A
#
# COMPACT_ATOMS: atom_id res chain seq x y z
N MET A 1 -15.95 2.84 -10.00
CA MET A 1 -14.99 3.02 -8.89
C MET A 1 -13.65 3.34 -9.52
N GLN A 2 -12.93 4.36 -9.04
CA GLN A 2 -11.58 4.64 -9.54
C GLN A 2 -10.68 3.46 -9.16
N GLN A 3 -9.94 2.91 -10.13
CA GLN A 3 -9.04 1.78 -9.88
C GLN A 3 -7.91 2.27 -8.97
N SER A 4 -7.70 1.57 -7.85
CA SER A 4 -6.64 1.93 -6.91
C SER A 4 -5.24 1.71 -7.52
N GLN A 5 -4.28 2.49 -7.05
CA GLN A 5 -2.88 2.40 -7.45
C GLN A 5 -1.99 2.22 -6.22
N ILE A 6 -0.79 1.68 -6.41
CA ILE A 6 0.25 1.58 -5.39
C ILE A 6 1.52 2.28 -5.87
N PRO A 7 2.28 2.94 -4.99
CA PRO A 7 3.64 3.33 -5.31
C PRO A 7 4.53 2.09 -5.44
N VAL A 8 5.38 2.05 -6.46
CA VAL A 8 6.36 0.95 -6.66
C VAL A 8 7.78 1.35 -6.27
N LYS A 9 7.99 2.63 -5.98
CA LYS A 9 9.25 3.21 -5.49
C LYS A 9 8.94 4.49 -4.70
N PRO A 10 9.84 4.91 -3.79
CA PRO A 10 9.71 6.20 -3.14
C PRO A 10 9.71 7.36 -4.13
N ALA A 11 9.04 8.45 -3.76
CA ALA A 11 8.97 9.68 -4.53
C ALA A 11 9.02 10.89 -3.59
N GLU A 12 9.62 11.99 -4.07
CA GLU A 12 9.81 13.20 -3.30
C GLU A 12 9.40 14.43 -4.11
N ALA A 13 8.82 15.43 -3.45
CA ALA A 13 8.60 16.75 -4.02
C ALA A 13 8.71 17.82 -2.93
N GLU A 14 9.22 19.00 -3.29
CA GLU A 14 9.35 20.11 -2.36
C GLU A 14 8.59 21.33 -2.87
N ILE A 15 7.90 22.02 -1.96
CA ILE A 15 7.33 23.35 -2.20
C ILE A 15 7.76 24.31 -1.09
N SER A 16 7.67 25.61 -1.40
CA SER A 16 7.90 26.69 -0.43
C SER A 16 6.70 27.63 -0.38
N GLU A 17 6.25 27.97 0.82
CA GLU A 17 5.14 28.91 1.07
C GLU A 17 5.50 29.81 2.25
N LYS A 18 5.55 31.13 2.04
CA LYS A 18 5.93 32.14 3.05
C LYS A 18 7.21 31.78 3.82
N ASN A 19 8.27 31.43 3.09
CA ASN A 19 9.57 30.97 3.59
C ASN A 19 9.54 29.64 4.37
N SER A 20 8.37 29.04 4.58
CA SER A 20 8.28 27.67 5.08
C SER A 20 8.55 26.70 3.94
N ARG A 21 9.35 25.67 4.21
CA ARG A 21 9.68 24.60 3.26
C ARG A 21 8.90 23.34 3.63
N PHE A 22 8.29 22.71 2.63
CA PHE A 22 7.51 21.48 2.78
C PHE A 22 8.08 20.43 1.84
N LEU A 23 8.71 19.40 2.40
CA LEU A 23 9.24 18.25 1.67
C LEU A 23 8.25 17.09 1.83
N ALA A 24 7.52 16.77 0.77
CA ALA A 24 6.62 15.63 0.71
C ALA A 24 7.37 14.39 0.21
N ILE A 25 7.23 13.29 0.94
CA ILE A 25 7.85 11.99 0.66
C ILE A 25 6.74 10.95 0.64
N LEU A 26 6.57 10.30 -0.51
CA LEU A 26 5.67 9.18 -0.71
C LEU A 26 6.49 7.89 -0.70
N THR A 27 6.11 6.94 0.14
CA THR A 27 6.83 5.68 0.33
C THR A 27 5.88 4.50 0.23
N PRO A 28 6.23 3.43 -0.51
CA PRO A 28 5.49 2.16 -0.47
C PRO A 28 5.60 1.51 0.90
N VAL A 29 4.47 1.01 1.42
CA VAL A 29 4.38 0.33 2.72
C VAL A 29 3.42 -0.86 2.61
N ALA A 30 3.73 -1.94 3.31
CA ALA A 30 2.90 -3.14 3.36
C ALA A 30 2.21 -3.32 4.72
N SER A 31 2.70 -2.64 5.76
CA SER A 31 2.22 -2.83 7.14
C SER A 31 2.25 -1.55 7.98
N GLU A 32 1.55 -1.58 9.12
CA GLU A 32 1.64 -0.52 10.13
C GLU A 32 3.05 -0.41 10.74
N ASP A 33 3.78 -1.53 10.80
CA ASP A 33 5.14 -1.60 11.31
C ASP A 33 6.11 -0.84 10.41
N ASP A 34 5.98 -0.99 9.08
CA ASP A 34 6.73 -0.20 8.10
C ASP A 34 6.48 1.29 8.32
N ILE A 35 5.21 1.67 8.50
CA ILE A 35 4.80 3.06 8.69
C ILE A 35 5.50 3.65 9.92
N ARG A 36 5.46 2.95 11.06
CA ARG A 36 6.09 3.41 12.30
C ARG A 36 7.61 3.58 12.12
N HIS A 37 8.29 2.60 11.55
CA HIS A 37 9.73 2.65 11.33
C HIS A 37 10.15 3.78 10.37
N ILE A 38 9.41 3.99 9.28
CA ILE A 38 9.71 5.05 8.30
C ILE A 38 9.53 6.43 8.93
N ILE A 39 8.45 6.66 9.69
CA ILE A 39 8.23 7.95 10.37
C ILE A 39 9.36 8.24 11.35
N GLU A 40 9.79 7.25 12.13
CA GLU A 40 10.91 7.40 13.07
C GLU A 40 12.21 7.73 12.33
N SER A 41 12.52 7.00 11.26
CA SER A 41 13.69 7.25 10.42
C SER A 41 13.68 8.66 9.83
N LEU A 42 12.53 9.15 9.36
CA LEU A 42 12.40 10.50 8.82
C LEU A 42 12.65 11.57 9.89
N ARG A 43 12.19 11.37 11.13
CA ARG A 43 12.50 12.31 12.23
C ARG A 43 14.00 12.37 12.52
N GLN A 44 14.66 11.21 12.51
CA GLN A 44 16.11 11.14 12.72
C GLN A 44 16.88 11.79 11.56
N ALA A 45 16.43 11.61 10.31
CA ALA A 45 17.04 12.20 9.13
C ALA A 45 16.79 13.73 9.02
N HIS A 46 15.70 14.22 9.59
CA HIS A 46 15.30 15.63 9.55
C HIS A 46 15.19 16.27 10.95
N PRO A 47 16.28 16.32 11.74
CA PRO A 47 16.24 16.76 13.14
C PRO A 47 15.91 18.25 13.33
N LYS A 48 16.00 19.04 12.25
CA LYS A 48 15.64 20.48 12.23
C LYS A 48 14.20 20.73 11.77
N ALA A 49 13.45 19.69 11.40
CA ALA A 49 12.05 19.85 11.02
C ALA A 49 11.22 20.23 12.24
N ASN A 50 10.22 21.08 12.02
CA ASN A 50 9.25 21.41 13.05
C ASN A 50 8.19 20.31 13.18
N HIS A 51 7.79 19.75 12.05
CA HIS A 51 6.73 18.75 11.96
C HIS A 51 7.08 17.73 10.86
N VAL A 52 6.74 16.47 11.11
CA VAL A 52 6.71 15.35 10.18
C VAL A 52 5.27 14.83 10.18
N VAL A 53 4.43 15.55 9.44
CA VAL A 53 3.02 15.21 9.26
C VAL A 53 2.93 13.95 8.41
N SER A 54 2.01 13.05 8.71
CA SER A 54 1.86 11.79 7.97
C SER A 54 0.41 11.49 7.66
N ALA A 55 0.20 10.81 6.54
CA ALA A 55 -1.02 10.05 6.27
C ALA A 55 -0.67 8.74 5.55
N SER A 56 -1.39 7.68 5.86
CA SER A 56 -1.22 6.38 5.25
C SER A 56 -2.56 5.81 4.77
N ARG A 57 -2.48 4.96 3.76
CA ARG A 57 -3.58 4.12 3.29
C ARG A 57 -3.03 2.74 3.01
N LEU A 58 -3.43 1.73 3.77
CA LEU A 58 -3.14 0.32 3.50
C LEU A 58 -4.37 -0.29 2.82
N ALA A 59 -4.15 -1.08 1.77
CA ALA A 59 -5.24 -1.80 1.13
C ALA A 59 -5.90 -2.76 2.13
N GLY A 60 -7.22 -2.91 2.02
CA GLY A 60 -8.01 -3.83 2.84
C GLY A 60 -9.08 -4.50 1.99
N GLU A 61 -9.71 -5.54 2.53
CA GLU A 61 -10.66 -6.39 1.79
C GLU A 61 -11.88 -5.62 1.28
N ILE A 62 -12.45 -4.74 2.10
CA ILE A 62 -13.65 -3.95 1.77
C ILE A 62 -13.27 -2.48 1.57
N HIS A 63 -12.52 -1.92 2.51
CA HIS A 63 -12.05 -0.53 2.49
C HIS A 63 -10.60 -0.46 2.92
N PRO A 64 -9.81 0.50 2.40
CA PRO A 64 -8.47 0.77 2.90
C PRO A 64 -8.49 1.13 4.38
N GLN A 65 -7.49 0.66 5.12
CA GLN A 65 -7.20 1.15 6.46
C GLN A 65 -6.43 2.46 6.34
N GLU A 66 -6.91 3.50 7.01
CA GLU A 66 -6.40 4.87 6.85
C GLU A 66 -5.95 5.44 8.19
N GLY A 67 -4.80 6.11 8.18
CA GLY A 67 -4.25 6.79 9.35
C GLY A 67 -3.69 8.15 8.98
N PHE A 68 -3.67 9.08 9.93
CA PHE A 68 -2.97 10.36 9.76
C PHE A 68 -2.54 10.95 11.10
N SER A 69 -1.54 11.82 11.08
CA SER A 69 -1.07 12.58 12.23
C SER A 69 -0.73 14.00 11.82
N ASP A 70 -1.23 14.99 12.58
CA ASP A 70 -0.88 16.40 12.42
C ASP A 70 0.49 16.75 13.04
N ASP A 71 1.13 15.84 13.76
CA ASP A 71 2.45 16.04 14.39
C ASP A 71 2.66 17.38 15.12
N GLY A 72 1.69 17.82 15.90
CA GLY A 72 1.78 19.08 16.65
C GLY A 72 1.44 20.34 15.83
N GLU A 73 1.09 20.21 14.55
CA GLU A 73 0.34 21.25 13.85
C GLU A 73 -1.06 21.42 14.46
N PRO A 74 -1.75 22.56 14.23
CA PRO A 74 -3.14 22.71 14.62
C PRO A 74 -4.00 21.57 14.07
N SER A 75 -4.83 20.99 14.94
CA SER A 75 -5.61 19.79 14.61
C SER A 75 -6.45 19.96 13.34
N GLY A 76 -6.40 18.96 12.46
CA GLY A 76 -7.14 18.91 11.19
C GLY A 76 -6.61 19.85 10.11
N THR A 77 -5.46 20.51 10.32
CA THR A 77 -4.90 21.45 9.34
C THR A 77 -3.82 20.85 8.45
N SER A 78 -3.37 19.62 8.71
CA SER A 78 -2.23 19.04 7.99
C SER A 78 -2.44 17.58 7.59
N GLY A 79 -2.51 16.63 8.53
CA GLY A 79 -2.58 15.19 8.23
C GLY A 79 -3.84 14.81 7.46
N MET A 80 -5.01 15.35 7.85
CA MET A 80 -6.26 15.14 7.12
C MET A 80 -6.22 15.70 5.67
N PRO A 81 -5.75 16.94 5.41
CA PRO A 81 -5.47 17.42 4.06
C PRO A 81 -4.55 16.52 3.22
N VAL A 82 -3.53 15.90 3.82
CA VAL A 82 -2.64 14.95 3.13
C VAL A 82 -3.39 13.65 2.80
N LEU A 83 -4.10 13.08 3.77
CA LEU A 83 -4.91 11.86 3.57
C LEU A 83 -5.91 12.03 2.43
N LYS A 84 -6.60 13.18 2.38
CA LYS A 84 -7.55 13.48 1.31
C LYS A 84 -6.92 13.47 -0.09
N GLN A 85 -5.66 13.86 -0.23
CA GLN A 85 -4.97 13.78 -1.53
C GLN A 85 -4.69 12.32 -1.92
N LEU A 86 -4.25 11.48 -0.99
CA LEU A 86 -4.10 10.05 -1.24
C LEU A 86 -5.44 9.40 -1.64
N GLN A 87 -6.53 9.75 -0.96
CA GLN A 87 -7.89 9.29 -1.29
C GLN A 87 -8.31 9.70 -2.71
N HIS A 88 -8.16 10.99 -3.06
CA HIS A 88 -8.51 11.50 -4.40
C HIS A 88 -7.66 10.88 -5.50
N ALA A 89 -6.39 10.57 -5.21
CA ALA A 89 -5.51 9.89 -6.15
C ALA A 89 -5.79 8.38 -6.25
N GLY A 90 -6.61 7.82 -5.36
CA GLY A 90 -6.85 6.37 -5.32
C GLY A 90 -5.63 5.56 -4.90
N VAL A 91 -4.65 6.17 -4.25
CA VAL A 91 -3.37 5.50 -3.91
C VAL A 91 -3.48 4.78 -2.56
N VAL A 92 -3.10 3.50 -2.53
CA VAL A 92 -3.08 2.61 -1.35
C VAL A 92 -1.71 1.95 -1.21
N ASN A 93 -1.49 1.19 -0.13
CA ASN A 93 -0.20 0.65 0.29
C ASN A 93 0.89 1.73 0.30
N ALA A 94 0.54 2.88 0.86
CA ALA A 94 1.33 4.09 0.78
C ALA A 94 1.34 4.85 2.11
N LEU A 95 2.52 5.38 2.43
CA LEU A 95 2.74 6.40 3.45
C LEU A 95 3.16 7.69 2.75
N LEU A 96 2.47 8.79 3.02
CA LEU A 96 2.88 10.13 2.59
C LEU A 96 3.21 10.97 3.83
N CYS A 97 4.49 11.30 3.96
CA CYS A 97 4.99 12.20 4.98
C CYS A 97 5.26 13.58 4.39
N VAL A 98 4.95 14.64 5.14
CA VAL A 98 5.33 16.01 4.79
C VAL A 98 6.18 16.57 5.91
N VAL A 99 7.46 16.73 5.63
CA VAL A 99 8.45 17.31 6.53
C VAL A 99 8.42 18.83 6.36
N ARG A 100 8.05 19.55 7.42
CA ARG A 100 7.94 21.00 7.42
C ARG A 100 9.09 21.66 8.17
N TYR A 101 9.68 22.66 7.53
CA TYR A 101 10.60 23.62 8.14
C TYR A 101 9.93 24.99 8.23
N PHE A 102 9.86 25.56 9.43
CA PHE A 102 9.18 26.82 9.69
C PHE A 102 10.02 28.02 9.20
N GLY A 103 9.40 28.88 8.38
CA GLY A 103 10.06 30.02 7.74
C GLY A 103 9.98 31.35 8.50
N GLY A 104 9.58 31.34 9.78
CA GLY A 104 9.41 32.56 10.58
C GLY A 104 8.07 33.27 10.40
N THR A 105 7.30 32.97 9.36
CA THR A 105 5.97 33.56 9.12
C THR A 105 4.86 32.53 9.28
N LYS A 106 3.85 32.84 10.10
CA LYS A 106 2.68 31.96 10.29
C LYS A 106 1.78 31.96 9.04
N LEU A 107 1.35 30.78 8.61
CA LEU A 107 0.45 30.61 7.45
C LEU A 107 -1.04 30.76 7.83
N GLY A 108 -1.38 30.57 9.11
CA GLY A 108 -2.77 30.42 9.56
C GLY A 108 -3.40 29.10 9.12
N THR A 109 -4.55 28.74 9.70
CA THR A 109 -5.24 27.45 9.48
C THR A 109 -5.47 27.14 8.00
N GLY A 110 -6.06 28.08 7.26
CA GLY A 110 -6.34 27.88 5.83
C GLY A 110 -5.07 27.85 4.96
N GLY A 111 -4.01 28.55 5.36
CA GLY A 111 -2.73 28.50 4.67
C GLY A 111 -2.03 27.15 4.85
N LEU A 112 -2.07 26.59 6.06
CA LEU A 112 -1.54 25.26 6.35
C LEU A 112 -2.25 24.18 5.54
N GLN A 113 -3.59 24.16 5.57
CA GLN A 113 -4.36 23.18 4.82
C GLN A 113 -4.00 23.19 3.32
N ARG A 114 -3.90 24.38 2.73
CA ARG A 114 -3.50 24.51 1.33
C ARG A 114 -2.06 24.05 1.08
N ALA A 115 -1.10 24.45 1.92
CA ALA A 115 0.29 24.06 1.76
C ALA A 115 0.48 22.53 1.86
N TYR A 116 -0.14 21.89 2.86
CA TYR A 116 -0.08 20.43 3.01
C TYR A 116 -0.76 19.69 1.85
N SER A 117 -1.95 20.13 1.42
CA SER A 117 -2.59 19.55 0.22
C SER A 117 -1.77 19.74 -1.05
N GLN A 118 -1.17 20.92 -1.27
CA GLN A 118 -0.33 21.17 -2.44
C GLN A 118 0.94 20.31 -2.41
N SER A 119 1.57 20.15 -1.24
CA SER A 119 2.76 19.31 -1.08
C SER A 119 2.45 17.84 -1.40
N ALA A 120 1.37 17.31 -0.84
CA ALA A 120 0.92 15.94 -1.10
C ALA A 120 0.55 15.73 -2.57
N ARG A 121 -0.13 16.70 -3.19
CA ARG A 121 -0.47 16.65 -4.61
C ARG A 121 0.78 16.65 -5.49
N ALA A 122 1.76 17.50 -5.20
CA ALA A 122 2.99 17.60 -5.99
C ALA A 122 3.78 16.28 -6.02
N VAL A 123 3.91 15.59 -4.89
CA VAL A 123 4.62 14.30 -4.85
C VAL A 123 3.84 13.19 -5.56
N LEU A 124 2.50 13.20 -5.49
CA LEU A 124 1.66 12.24 -6.21
C LEU A 124 1.72 12.44 -7.74
N GLU A 125 1.70 13.70 -8.20
CA GLU A 125 1.90 14.04 -9.61
C GLU A 125 3.30 13.64 -10.08
N MET A 126 4.34 13.88 -9.28
CA MET A 126 5.71 13.43 -9.58
C MET A 126 5.76 11.90 -9.71
N ALA A 127 5.21 11.17 -8.74
CA ALA A 127 5.18 9.71 -8.75
C ALA A 127 4.46 9.17 -9.99
N GLY A 128 3.32 9.76 -10.37
CA GLY A 128 2.61 9.41 -11.61
C GLY A 128 3.44 9.65 -12.87
N ASN A 129 4.03 10.85 -13.00
CA ASN A 129 4.82 11.24 -14.18
C ASN A 129 6.11 10.43 -14.35
N SER A 130 6.67 9.92 -13.26
CA SER A 130 7.90 9.12 -13.25
C SER A 130 7.67 7.61 -13.33
N ALA A 131 6.44 7.19 -13.69
CA ALA A 131 5.99 5.80 -13.69
C ALA A 131 6.26 5.09 -12.34
N GLY A 132 6.15 5.84 -11.24
CA GLY A 132 6.30 5.35 -9.87
C GLY A 132 5.01 4.82 -9.27
N LEU A 133 3.89 4.85 -10.00
CA LEU A 133 2.61 4.28 -9.58
C LEU A 133 2.20 3.14 -10.52
N ALA A 134 1.73 2.03 -9.96
CA ALA A 134 1.19 0.89 -10.71
C ALA A 134 -0.25 0.58 -10.29
N PRO A 135 -1.07 -0.07 -11.12
CA PRO A 135 -2.39 -0.55 -10.72
C PRO A 135 -2.28 -1.48 -9.50
N TYR A 136 -3.15 -1.28 -8.51
CA TYR A 136 -3.29 -2.22 -7.40
C TYR A 136 -4.01 -3.48 -7.90
N GLN A 137 -3.38 -4.64 -7.72
CA GLN A 137 -3.97 -5.95 -8.00
C GLN A 137 -4.04 -6.73 -6.69
N PRO A 138 -5.22 -6.86 -6.07
CA PRO A 138 -5.36 -7.61 -4.83
C PRO A 138 -5.10 -9.09 -5.08
N GLN A 139 -4.20 -9.65 -4.27
CA GLN A 139 -3.94 -11.08 -4.18
C GLN A 139 -4.65 -11.61 -2.95
N TYR A 140 -5.25 -12.79 -3.08
CA TYR A 140 -5.97 -13.45 -2.00
C TYR A 140 -5.29 -14.78 -1.70
N PRO A 141 -5.04 -15.09 -0.42
CA PRO A 141 -4.47 -16.37 -0.05
C PRO A 141 -5.49 -17.49 -0.23
N ALA A 142 -5.01 -18.66 -0.61
CA ALA A 142 -5.76 -19.90 -0.54
C ALA A 142 -4.81 -21.05 -0.20
N ARG A 143 -5.34 -22.07 0.46
CA ARG A 143 -4.63 -23.30 0.78
C ARG A 143 -5.16 -24.43 -0.08
N LEU A 144 -4.29 -25.00 -0.90
CA LEU A 144 -4.61 -26.16 -1.74
C LEU A 144 -3.92 -27.41 -1.20
N MET A 145 -4.70 -28.43 -0.89
CA MET A 145 -4.21 -29.74 -0.50
C MET A 145 -4.39 -30.72 -1.65
N CYS A 146 -3.37 -31.53 -1.95
CA CYS A 146 -3.44 -32.53 -3.00
C CYS A 146 -2.54 -33.74 -2.75
N SER A 147 -2.79 -34.84 -3.45
CA SER A 147 -1.97 -36.04 -3.35
C SER A 147 -0.58 -35.84 -4.00
N PHE A 148 0.39 -36.66 -3.61
CA PHE A 148 1.70 -36.68 -4.27
C PHE A 148 1.64 -37.02 -5.76
N GLN A 149 0.59 -37.73 -6.20
CA GLN A 149 0.42 -38.11 -7.61
C GLN A 149 -0.07 -36.92 -8.44
N ASP A 150 -0.93 -36.09 -7.86
CA ASP A 150 -1.58 -34.97 -8.55
C ASP A 150 -0.76 -33.68 -8.52
N GLN A 151 0.18 -33.55 -7.58
CA GLN A 151 0.94 -32.32 -7.33
C GLN A 151 1.54 -31.69 -8.61
N SER A 152 2.07 -32.50 -9.53
CA SER A 152 2.70 -31.99 -10.75
C SER A 152 1.67 -31.49 -11.76
N ALA A 153 0.49 -32.11 -11.82
CA ALA A 153 -0.60 -31.69 -12.68
C ALA A 153 -1.24 -30.40 -12.15
N ILE A 154 -1.51 -30.35 -10.84
CA ILE A 154 -2.06 -29.18 -10.19
C ILE A 154 -1.12 -27.97 -10.33
N ARG A 155 0.19 -28.13 -10.13
CA ARG A 155 1.15 -27.02 -10.35
C ARG A 155 1.14 -26.50 -11.80
N ARG A 156 0.93 -27.37 -12.79
CA ARG A 156 0.77 -26.93 -14.18
C ARG A 156 -0.53 -26.14 -14.36
N GLN A 157 -1.63 -26.57 -13.75
CA GLN A 157 -2.90 -25.83 -13.78
C GLN A 157 -2.75 -24.45 -13.12
N LEU A 158 -2.14 -24.38 -11.92
CA LEU A 158 -1.88 -23.12 -11.23
C LEU A 158 -1.09 -22.13 -12.10
N ALA A 159 -0.11 -22.61 -12.87
CA ALA A 159 0.69 -21.78 -13.77
C ALA A 159 -0.06 -21.24 -15.00
N LEU A 160 -1.24 -21.80 -15.34
CA LEU A 160 -2.13 -21.24 -16.37
C LEU A 160 -2.90 -20.01 -15.86
N TYR A 161 -2.99 -19.86 -14.55
CA TYR A 161 -3.55 -18.71 -13.86
C TYR A 161 -2.43 -17.83 -13.32
N ASN A 162 -2.73 -16.58 -12.91
CA ASN A 162 -1.72 -15.72 -12.27
C ASN A 162 -1.50 -16.09 -10.79
N ALA A 163 -1.53 -17.39 -10.46
CA ALA A 163 -1.37 -17.89 -9.11
C ALA A 163 0.11 -18.12 -8.78
N GLN A 164 0.51 -17.66 -7.59
CA GLN A 164 1.85 -17.84 -7.05
C GLN A 164 1.80 -18.84 -5.90
N VAL A 165 2.77 -19.76 -5.85
CA VAL A 165 2.95 -20.63 -4.68
C VAL A 165 3.85 -19.90 -3.69
N ILE A 166 3.31 -19.57 -2.52
CA ILE A 166 4.00 -18.84 -1.45
C ILE A 166 4.82 -19.79 -0.60
N SER A 167 4.23 -20.93 -0.22
CA SER A 167 4.90 -21.99 0.54
C SER A 167 4.35 -23.36 0.19
N GLU A 168 5.14 -24.38 0.50
CA GLU A 168 4.75 -25.78 0.37
C GLU A 168 5.11 -26.56 1.64
N THR A 169 4.18 -27.41 2.07
CA THR A 169 4.35 -28.31 3.20
C THR A 169 4.00 -29.73 2.78
N PHE A 170 4.79 -30.70 3.22
CA PHE A 170 4.56 -32.12 2.97
C PHE A 170 4.07 -32.79 4.25
N ASN A 171 3.02 -33.59 4.14
CA ASN A 171 2.54 -34.43 5.23
C ASN A 171 2.41 -35.89 4.75
N THR A 172 1.84 -36.75 5.59
CA THR A 172 1.66 -38.17 5.28
C THR A 172 0.62 -38.45 4.19
N GLU A 173 -0.24 -37.48 3.91
CA GLU A 173 -1.40 -37.60 3.01
C GLU A 173 -1.15 -36.92 1.65
N GLY A 174 -0.18 -36.01 1.56
CA GLY A 174 0.17 -35.32 0.33
C GLY A 174 0.94 -34.01 0.52
N VAL A 175 0.62 -33.06 -0.35
CA VAL A 175 1.24 -31.74 -0.45
C VAL A 175 0.21 -30.67 -0.17
N ILE A 176 0.56 -29.72 0.70
CA ILE A 176 -0.19 -28.50 0.97
C ILE A 176 0.56 -27.35 0.31
N LEU A 177 -0.13 -26.62 -0.57
CA LEU A 177 0.36 -25.43 -1.24
C LEU A 177 -0.40 -24.23 -0.69
N ASP A 178 0.31 -23.30 -0.05
CA ASP A 178 -0.25 -21.98 0.22
C ASP A 178 0.00 -21.15 -1.04
N ILE A 179 -1.08 -20.69 -1.66
CA ILE A 179 -1.05 -19.95 -2.92
C ILE A 179 -1.66 -18.57 -2.75
N GLU A 180 -1.30 -17.65 -3.63
CA GLU A 180 -1.93 -16.36 -3.76
C GLU A 180 -2.30 -16.11 -5.22
N ALA A 181 -3.53 -15.67 -5.47
CA ALA A 181 -3.99 -15.28 -6.80
C ALA A 181 -5.07 -14.20 -6.73
N GLY A 182 -5.42 -13.62 -7.89
CA GLY A 182 -6.59 -12.76 -7.98
C GLY A 182 -7.88 -13.53 -7.65
N LYS A 183 -8.90 -12.85 -7.10
CA LYS A 183 -10.15 -13.51 -6.66
C LYS A 183 -10.82 -14.35 -7.75
N THR A 184 -10.86 -13.84 -8.99
CA THR A 184 -11.42 -14.58 -10.12
C THR A 184 -10.58 -15.80 -10.48
N ASP A 185 -9.25 -15.68 -10.44
CA ASP A 185 -8.34 -16.79 -10.70
C ASP A 185 -8.51 -17.88 -9.63
N LEU A 186 -8.62 -17.53 -8.35
CA LEU A 186 -8.90 -18.50 -7.28
C LEU A 186 -10.21 -19.27 -7.50
N MET A 187 -11.29 -18.58 -7.86
CA MET A 187 -12.57 -19.23 -8.14
C MET A 187 -12.47 -20.22 -9.31
N GLN A 188 -11.72 -19.86 -10.36
CA GLN A 188 -11.50 -20.74 -11.52
C GLN A 188 -10.59 -21.92 -11.18
N ILE A 189 -9.55 -21.69 -10.36
CA ILE A 189 -8.67 -22.74 -9.85
C ILE A 189 -9.48 -23.73 -9.02
N GLU A 190 -10.31 -23.25 -8.09
CA GLU A 190 -11.18 -24.11 -7.27
C GLU A 190 -12.09 -24.98 -8.14
N GLU A 191 -12.81 -24.37 -9.09
CA GLU A 191 -13.71 -25.11 -9.98
C GLU A 191 -12.95 -26.17 -10.82
N CYS A 192 -11.81 -25.80 -11.41
CA CYS A 192 -11.03 -26.72 -12.24
C CYS A 192 -10.40 -27.85 -11.43
N VAL A 193 -9.83 -27.52 -10.26
CA VAL A 193 -9.14 -28.50 -9.42
C VAL A 193 -10.13 -29.50 -8.84
N LEU A 194 -11.29 -29.04 -8.35
CA LEU A 194 -12.31 -29.94 -7.81
C LEU A 194 -12.98 -30.80 -8.90
N ALA A 195 -13.03 -30.33 -10.15
CA ALA A 195 -13.54 -31.11 -11.26
C ALA A 195 -12.57 -32.22 -11.74
N GLU A 196 -11.26 -31.96 -11.72
CA GLU A 196 -10.23 -32.85 -12.28
C GLU A 196 -9.57 -33.76 -11.21
N PHE A 197 -9.49 -33.31 -9.94
CA PHE A 197 -8.75 -33.99 -8.88
C PHE A 197 -9.64 -34.26 -7.65
N HIS A 198 -10.19 -35.47 -7.55
CA HIS A 198 -11.16 -35.83 -6.51
C HIS A 198 -10.63 -35.82 -5.07
N THR A 199 -9.31 -35.92 -4.88
CA THR A 199 -8.67 -35.85 -3.55
C THR A 199 -8.15 -34.46 -3.22
N ALA A 200 -8.27 -33.50 -4.14
CA ALA A 200 -7.83 -32.14 -3.88
C ALA A 200 -8.87 -31.38 -3.05
N GLN A 201 -8.38 -30.50 -2.18
CA GLN A 201 -9.20 -29.58 -1.40
C GLN A 201 -8.59 -28.19 -1.54
N ILE A 202 -9.43 -27.17 -1.58
CA ILE A 202 -8.99 -25.78 -1.56
C ILE A 202 -9.80 -25.04 -0.52
N GLU A 203 -9.10 -24.28 0.31
CA GLU A 203 -9.68 -23.39 1.31
C GLU A 203 -9.25 -21.97 0.95
N THR A 204 -10.21 -21.08 0.71
CA THR A 204 -9.97 -19.65 0.57
C THR A 204 -10.33 -18.98 1.89
N ASP A 205 -9.50 -18.05 2.37
CA ASP A 205 -9.82 -17.22 3.54
C ASP A 205 -10.97 -16.23 3.25
#